data_AF-A0A958AGP4-F1
#
_entry.id   AF-A0A958AGP4-F1
#
_cell.length_a   1.000
_cell.length_b   1.000
_cell.length_c   1.000
_cell.angle_alpha   90.00
_cell.angle_beta   90.00
_cell.angle_gamma   90.00
#
_symmetry.space_group_name_H-M   'P 1'
#
loop_
_entity.id
_entity.type
_entity.pdbx_description
1 polymer ?
#
loop_
_entity_poly.entity_id
_entity_poly.type
_entity_poly.pdbx_seq_one_letter_code
_entity_poly.pdbx_strand_id
1 'polypeptide(L)'
;MQEVERRTDGTVQLGPGTLYGAIKRLLTNGLIAEVDERPDPELNDERRRYYRLTEFGVGVLSAEAARLDEMVRQARAKQLLPRPSTNKVWQGL
;
A
#
# COMPACT_ATOMS: atom_id res chain seq x y z
N MET A 1 -7.21 10.10 -2.34
CA MET A 1 -8.01 9.17 -3.18
C MET A 1 -7.42 9.07 -4.57
N GLN A 2 -7.16 10.19 -5.25
CA GLN A 2 -6.51 10.24 -6.57
C GLN A 2 -5.22 9.41 -6.67
N GLU A 3 -4.35 9.42 -5.66
CA GLU A 3 -3.11 8.62 -5.68
C GLU A 3 -3.37 7.10 -5.68
N VAL A 4 -4.42 6.64 -4.99
CA VAL A 4 -4.79 5.20 -4.98
C VAL A 4 -5.33 4.80 -6.35
N GLU A 5 -6.19 5.63 -6.91
CA GLU A 5 -6.73 5.44 -8.25
C GLU A 5 -5.60 5.37 -9.28
N ARG A 6 -4.65 6.31 -9.22
CA ARG A 6 -3.48 6.35 -10.10
C ARG A 6 -2.59 5.11 -9.98
N ARG A 7 -2.31 4.63 -8.76
CA ARG A 7 -1.45 3.45 -8.55
C ARG A 7 -2.11 2.13 -8.94
N THR A 8 -3.44 2.11 -9.02
CA THR A 8 -4.20 0.90 -9.29
C THR A 8 -4.83 0.91 -10.67
N ASP A 9 -4.46 1.87 -11.53
CA ASP A 9 -5.07 2.09 -12.84
C ASP A 9 -6.61 2.10 -12.76
N GLY A 10 -7.15 2.71 -11.71
CA GLY A 10 -8.59 2.80 -11.45
C GLY A 10 -9.26 1.51 -10.99
N THR A 11 -8.54 0.39 -10.86
CA THR A 11 -9.10 -0.90 -10.39
C THR A 11 -9.51 -0.87 -8.93
N VAL A 12 -8.95 0.06 -8.14
CA VAL A 12 -9.37 0.31 -6.76
C VAL A 12 -9.87 1.74 -6.63
N GLN A 13 -11.15 1.88 -6.31
CA GLN A 13 -11.78 3.15 -5.97
C GLN A 13 -12.08 3.18 -4.47
N LEU A 14 -11.42 4.08 -3.74
CA LEU A 14 -11.68 4.29 -2.32
C LEU A 14 -12.46 5.58 -2.13
N GLY A 15 -13.67 5.49 -1.57
CA GLY A 15 -14.37 6.64 -1.01
C GLY A 15 -13.80 7.06 0.35
N PRO A 16 -14.14 8.24 0.87
CA PRO A 16 -13.63 8.74 2.15
C PRO A 16 -13.89 7.78 3.31
N GLY A 17 -15.12 7.25 3.41
CA GLY A 17 -15.50 6.33 4.48
C GLY A 17 -14.68 5.03 4.49
N THR A 18 -14.42 4.46 3.30
CA THR A 18 -13.60 3.24 3.17
C THR A 18 -12.15 3.51 3.53
N LEU A 19 -11.59 4.64 3.10
CA LEU A 19 -10.22 5.03 3.42
C LEU A 19 -10.04 5.22 4.93
N TYR A 20 -10.89 6.03 5.56
CA TYR A 20 -10.79 6.27 7.00
C TYR A 20 -11.11 5.01 7.82
N GLY A 21 -12.03 4.16 7.33
CA GLY A 21 -12.29 2.84 7.91
C GLY A 21 -11.06 1.93 7.88
N ALA A 22 -10.34 1.90 6.77
CA ALA A 22 -9.10 1.13 6.63
C ALA A 22 -8.00 1.66 7.57
N ILE A 23 -7.77 2.98 7.59
CA ILE A 23 -6.79 3.62 8.49
C ILE A 23 -7.11 3.30 9.95
N LYS A 24 -8.38 3.43 10.36
CA LYS A 24 -8.81 3.11 11.73
C LYS A 24 -8.49 1.65 12.08
N ARG A 25 -8.77 0.69 11.19
CA ARG A 25 -8.45 -0.72 11.42
C ARG A 25 -6.94 -0.96 11.54
N LEU A 26 -6.14 -0.33 10.69
CA LEU A 26 -4.68 -0.43 10.76
C LEU A 26 -4.14 0.12 12.09
N LEU A 27 -4.67 1.25 12.57
CA LEU A 27 -4.34 1.82 13.88
C LEU A 27 -4.75 0.89 15.03
N THR A 28 -6.02 0.44 15.03
CA THR A 28 -6.55 -0.44 16.07
C THR A 28 -5.80 -1.76 16.17
N ASN A 29 -5.31 -2.28 15.03
CA ASN A 29 -4.49 -3.49 14.98
C ASN A 29 -3.01 -3.24 15.26
N GLY A 30 -2.59 -2.01 15.54
CA GLY A 30 -1.20 -1.65 15.83
C GLY A 30 -0.26 -1.78 14.63
N LEU A 31 -0.78 -1.80 13.40
CA LEU A 31 0.02 -1.95 12.17
C LEU A 31 0.62 -0.61 11.71
N ILE A 32 -0.06 0.49 12.01
CA ILE A 32 0.45 1.85 11.79
C ILE A 32 0.33 2.65 13.07
N ALA A 33 1.12 3.72 13.15
CA ALA A 33 1.03 4.73 14.20
C ALA A 33 0.92 6.12 13.56
N GLU A 34 0.15 7.01 14.18
CA GLU A 34 0.11 8.44 13.85
C GLU A 34 1.42 9.08 14.30
N VAL A 35 1.97 9.99 13.49
CA VAL A 35 3.21 10.72 13.79
C VAL A 35 3.00 12.21 13.60
N ASP A 36 3.57 12.99 14.51
CA ASP A 36 3.55 14.46 14.44
C ASP A 36 4.60 15.01 13.46
N GLU A 37 5.54 14.16 13.04
CA GLU A 37 6.59 14.51 12.09
C GLU A 37 5.98 14.81 10.72
N ARG A 38 6.24 16.04 10.23
CA ARG A 38 5.77 16.54 8.94
C ARG A 38 6.91 16.42 7.93
N PRO A 39 6.86 15.47 7.00
CA PRO A 39 7.95 15.23 6.06
C PRO A 39 8.15 16.36 5.03
N ASP A 40 7.20 17.30 4.91
CA ASP A 40 7.31 18.46 4.03
C ASP A 40 6.77 19.73 4.72
N PRO A 41 7.65 20.69 5.10
CA PRO A 41 7.25 21.95 5.71
C PRO A 41 6.43 22.88 4.80
N GLU A 42 6.48 22.70 3.47
CA GLU A 42 5.70 23.53 2.52
C GLU A 42 4.27 23.01 2.34
N LEU A 43 4.01 21.75 2.68
CA LEU A 43 2.66 21.15 2.69
C LEU A 43 1.92 21.37 4.01
N ASN A 44 2.20 22.48 4.69
CA ASN A 44 1.85 22.82 6.08
C ASN A 44 0.34 23.04 6.32
N ASP A 45 -0.45 22.00 6.08
CA ASP A 45 -1.84 21.91 6.49
C ASP A 45 -1.89 21.19 7.83
N GLU A 46 -2.12 21.94 8.91
CA GLU A 46 -2.22 21.44 10.28
C GLU A 46 -3.31 20.37 10.47
N ARG A 47 -4.22 20.21 9.51
CA ARG A 47 -5.26 19.19 9.55
C ARG A 47 -4.80 17.83 9.01
N ARG A 48 -3.63 17.76 8.36
CA ARG A 48 -3.11 16.50 7.79
C ARG A 48 -2.47 15.66 8.88
N ARG A 49 -2.97 14.42 8.99
CA ARG A 49 -2.41 13.39 9.86
C ARG A 49 -1.46 12.51 9.07
N TYR A 50 -0.27 12.30 9.61
CA TYR A 50 0.75 11.43 9.02
C TYR A 50 0.80 10.11 9.78
N TYR A 51 1.10 9.04 9.05
CA TYR A 51 1.17 7.69 9.62
C TYR A 51 2.42 6.99 9.11
N ARG A 52 3.02 6.16 9.98
CA ARG A 52 4.10 5.25 9.63
C ARG A 52 3.72 3.82 9.97
N LEU A 53 4.39 2.85 9.34
CA LEU A 53 4.36 1.47 9.81
C LEU A 53 5.02 1.37 11.20
N THR A 54 4.44 0.54 12.06
CA THR A 54 5.10 0.08 13.29
C THR A 54 6.05 -1.07 12.94
N GLU A 55 6.94 -1.46 13.85
CA GLU A 55 7.79 -2.66 13.64
C GLU A 55 6.93 -3.91 13.42
N PHE A 56 5.83 -4.04 14.18
CA PHE A 56 4.83 -5.09 13.98
C PHE A 56 4.20 -5.01 12.59
N GLY A 57 3.79 -3.81 12.16
CA GLY A 57 3.22 -3.55 10.84
C GLY A 57 4.17 -3.91 9.69
N VAL A 58 5.47 -3.63 9.83
CA VAL A 58 6.50 -4.06 8.87
C VAL A 58 6.53 -5.58 8.79
N GLY A 59 6.59 -6.28 9.92
CA GLY A 59 6.59 -7.75 9.93
C GLY A 59 5.34 -8.35 9.27
N VAL A 60 4.16 -7.80 9.56
CA VAL A 60 2.89 -8.23 8.95
C VAL A 60 2.87 -7.96 7.45
N LEU A 61 3.31 -6.78 7.01
CA LEU A 61 3.37 -6.44 5.58
C LEU A 61 4.35 -7.35 4.83
N SER A 62 5.51 -7.64 5.40
CA SER A 62 6.48 -8.57 4.82
C SER A 62 5.92 -9.99 4.68
N ALA A 63 5.22 -10.48 5.71
CA ALA A 63 4.57 -11.79 5.66
C ALA A 63 3.47 -11.85 4.59
N GLU A 64 2.66 -10.80 4.47
CA GLU A 64 1.60 -10.73 3.47
C GLU A 64 2.17 -10.65 2.04
N ALA A 65 3.22 -9.86 1.84
CA ALA A 65 3.91 -9.79 0.55
C ALA A 65 4.47 -11.16 0.13
N ALA A 66 5.10 -11.89 1.05
CA ALA A 66 5.59 -13.24 0.80
C ALA A 66 4.45 -14.22 0.47
N ARG A 67 3.30 -14.10 1.16
CA ARG A 67 2.11 -14.92 0.90
C ARG A 67 1.55 -14.67 -0.50
N LEU A 68 1.46 -13.41 -0.92
CA LEU A 68 0.98 -13.03 -2.25
C LEU A 68 1.94 -13.49 -3.36
N ASP A 69 3.24 -13.34 -3.15
CA ASP A 69 4.27 -13.84 -4.09
C ASP A 69 4.14 -15.35 -4.30
N GLU A 70 3.99 -16.11 -3.21
CA GLU A 70 3.79 -17.56 -3.28
C GLU A 70 2.52 -17.92 -4.07
N MET A 71 1.41 -17.23 -3.83
CA MET A 71 0.17 -17.46 -4.58
C MET A 71 0.34 -17.20 -6.08
N VAL A 72 1.03 -16.11 -6.44
CA VAL A 72 1.34 -15.79 -7.84
C VAL A 72 2.25 -16.85 -8.45
N ARG A 73 3.28 -17.31 -7.72
CA ARG A 73 4.20 -18.36 -8.15
C ARG A 73 3.45 -19.66 -8.45
N GLN A 74 2.53 -20.07 -7.57
CA GLN A 74 1.71 -21.25 -7.77
C GLN A 74 0.76 -21.11 -8.98
N ALA A 75 0.12 -19.96 -9.15
CA ALA A 75 -0.74 -19.69 -10.31
C ALA A 75 0.05 -19.75 -11.63
N ARG A 76 1.28 -19.23 -11.65
CA ARG A 76 2.18 -19.31 -12.81
C ARG A 76 2.62 -20.76 -13.10
N ALA A 77 2.96 -21.54 -12.07
CA ALA A 77 3.34 -22.94 -12.23
C ALA A 77 2.22 -23.78 -12.85
N LYS A 78 0.96 -23.44 -12.54
CA LYS A 78 -0.24 -24.06 -13.13
C LYS A 78 -0.67 -23.44 -14.47
N GLN A 79 0.12 -22.53 -15.04
CA GLN A 79 -0.18 -21.83 -16.30
C GLN A 79 -1.51 -21.06 -16.28
N LEU A 80 -1.98 -20.64 -15.10
CA LEU A 80 -3.22 -19.86 -14.94
C LEU A 80 -3.02 -18.36 -15.16
N LEU A 81 -1.77 -17.90 -15.11
CA LEU A 81 -1.38 -16.53 -15.40
C LEU A 81 -0.36 -16.52 -16.55
N PRO A 82 -0.45 -15.56 -17.49
CA PRO A 82 0.53 -15.42 -18.55
C PRO A 82 1.92 -15.17 -17.95
N ARG A 83 2.95 -15.78 -18.55
CA ARG A 83 4.35 -15.55 -18.16
C ARG A 83 4.63 -14.04 -18.30
N PRO A 84 5.26 -13.39 -17.31
CA PRO A 84 5.47 -11.95 -17.41
C PRO A 84 6.31 -11.66 -18.64
N SER A 85 5.76 -10.90 -19.60
CA SER A 85 6.55 -10.33 -20.67
C SER A 85 7.47 -9.29 -20.03
N THR A 86 8.79 -9.56 -20.07
CA THR A 86 9.81 -8.60 -19.65
C THR A 86 9.77 -7.42 -20.61
N ASN A 87 8.89 -6.42 -20.37
CA ASN A 87 8.98 -5.14 -21.06
C ASN A 87 8.22 -4.01 -20.33
N LYS A 88 8.90 -3.37 -19.37
CA LYS A 88 9.21 -1.93 -19.40
C LYS A 88 10.11 -1.60 -18.21
N VAL A 89 11.33 -1.22 -18.54
CA VAL A 89 12.32 -0.65 -17.63
C VAL A 89 11.70 0.58 -16.97
N TRP A 90 11.66 0.61 -15.63
CA TRP A 90 11.41 1.82 -14.87
C TRP A 90 12.61 2.75 -15.09
N GLN A 91 12.53 3.63 -16.09
CA GLN A 91 13.42 4.79 -16.19
C GLN A 91 12.64 6.04 -15.74
N GLY A 92 13.23 6.79 -14.81
CA GLY A 92 12.78 8.13 -14.44
C GLY A 92 12.65 8.34 -12.94
N LEU A 93 13.78 8.29 -12.23
CA LEU A 93 14.08 9.27 -11.18
C LEU A 93 14.77 10.46 -11.86
#